data_AF-G4A5W2-F1
#
_entry.id   AF-G4A5W2-F1
#
_cell.length_a   1.000
_cell.length_b   1.000
_cell.length_c   1.000
_cell.angle_alpha   90.00
_cell.angle_beta   90.00
_cell.angle_gamma   90.00
#
_symmetry.space_group_name_H-M   'P 1'
#
loop_
_entity.id
_entity.type
_entity.pdbx_description
1 polymer ?
#
loop_
_entity_poly.entity_id
_entity_poly.type
_entity_poly.pdbx_seq_one_letter_code
_entity_poly.pdbx_strand_id
1 'polypeptide(L)'
;MNTRLEIKQWGNSKAIRLPKDFIHTLNLDTGDFLELNQVDNKFILTVIPKNSPKKRLTLDEHLQNENYQVLNDWDDFPIVGEELI
;
A
#
# COMPACT_ATOMS: atom_id res chain seq x y z
N MET A 1 -5.90 -15.94 -21.66
CA MET A 1 -5.34 -17.30 -21.43
C MET A 1 -6.13 -17.97 -20.32
N ASN A 2 -6.58 -19.20 -20.52
CA ASN A 2 -7.27 -19.98 -19.47
C ASN A 2 -6.26 -20.93 -18.83
N THR A 3 -5.86 -20.65 -17.60
CA THR A 3 -4.93 -21.49 -16.83
C THR A 3 -5.71 -22.25 -15.77
N ARG A 4 -5.60 -23.58 -15.75
CA ARG A 4 -6.15 -24.41 -14.67
C ARG A 4 -5.20 -24.34 -13.47
N LEU A 5 -5.73 -23.98 -12.31
CA LEU A 5 -4.99 -23.96 -11.05
C LEU A 5 -5.45 -25.11 -10.16
N GLU A 6 -4.50 -25.68 -9.41
CA GLU A 6 -4.76 -26.74 -8.43
C GLU A 6 -4.74 -26.14 -7.02
N ILE A 7 -5.69 -26.55 -6.18
CA ILE A 7 -5.71 -26.22 -4.77
C ILE A 7 -4.74 -27.14 -4.03
N LYS A 8 -3.75 -26.58 -3.34
CA LYS A 8 -2.77 -27.32 -2.54
C LYS A 8 -2.94 -27.02 -1.05
N GLN A 9 -2.45 -27.93 -0.20
CA GLN A 9 -2.37 -27.69 1.24
C GLN A 9 -1.19 -26.76 1.56
N TRP A 10 -1.42 -25.76 2.41
CA TRP A 10 -0.38 -24.92 3.00
C TRP A 10 -0.65 -24.74 4.49
N GLY A 11 0.12 -25.44 5.33
CA GLY A 11 -0.12 -25.48 6.78
C GLY A 11 -1.49 -26.11 7.09
N ASN A 12 -2.35 -25.36 7.80
CA ASN A 12 -3.73 -25.76 8.10
C ASN A 12 -4.75 -25.30 7.06
N SER A 13 -4.32 -24.56 6.03
CA SER A 13 -5.21 -23.94 5.04
C SER A 13 -5.01 -24.53 3.64
N LYS A 14 -5.95 -24.22 2.75
CA LYS A 14 -5.82 -24.47 1.32
C LYS A 14 -5.32 -23.20 0.63
N ALA A 15 -4.49 -23.37 -0.39
CA ALA A 15 -3.90 -22.27 -1.16
C ALA A 15 -3.90 -22.60 -2.66
N ILE A 16 -4.00 -21.56 -3.48
CA ILE A 16 -3.77 -21.62 -4.93
C ILE A 16 -2.47 -20.89 -5.26
N ARG A 17 -1.70 -21.40 -6.23
CA ARG A 17 -0.52 -20.70 -6.74
C ARG A 17 -0.93 -19.81 -7.90
N LEU A 18 -0.75 -18.51 -7.77
CA LEU A 18 -0.98 -17.56 -8.85
C LEU A 18 0.28 -17.47 -9.74
N PRO A 19 0.17 -17.54 -11.08
CA PRO A 19 1.30 -17.35 -11.98
C PRO A 19 1.88 -15.93 -11.87
N LYS A 20 3.20 -15.80 -12.08
CA LYS A 20 3.91 -14.51 -11.99
C LYS A 20 3.31 -13.44 -12.90
N ASP A 21 2.86 -13.82 -14.09
CA ASP A 21 2.30 -12.89 -15.07
C ASP A 21 1.05 -12.16 -14.53
N PHE A 22 0.22 -12.84 -13.74
CA PHE A 22 -0.95 -12.22 -13.10
C PHE A 22 -0.54 -11.22 -12.02
N ILE A 23 0.46 -11.59 -11.21
CA ILE A 23 0.99 -10.73 -10.15
C ILE A 23 1.58 -9.44 -10.74
N HIS A 24 2.39 -9.56 -11.81
CA HIS A 24 2.97 -8.40 -12.48
C HIS A 24 1.91 -7.52 -13.17
N THR A 25 0.94 -8.12 -13.85
CA THR A 25 -0.13 -7.37 -14.56
C THR A 25 -0.99 -6.57 -13.58
N LEU A 26 -1.25 -7.12 -12.39
CA LEU A 26 -2.06 -6.49 -11.35
C LEU A 26 -1.23 -5.62 -10.38
N ASN A 27 0.09 -5.51 -10.61
CA ASN A 27 1.03 -4.79 -9.75
C ASN A 27 0.88 -5.17 -8.27
N LEU A 28 0.76 -6.47 -8.01
CA LEU A 28 0.65 -7.04 -6.67
C LEU A 28 2.03 -7.39 -6.12
N ASP A 29 2.22 -7.19 -4.82
CA ASP A 29 3.42 -7.64 -4.11
C ASP A 29 3.07 -8.47 -2.86
N THR A 30 4.09 -9.13 -2.31
CA THR A 30 3.97 -9.94 -1.10
C THR A 30 3.50 -9.08 0.06
N GLY A 31 2.36 -9.45 0.65
CA GLY A 31 1.76 -8.74 1.76
C GLY A 31 0.71 -7.71 1.37
N ASP A 32 0.33 -7.63 0.10
CA ASP A 32 -0.90 -6.95 -0.32
C ASP A 32 -2.14 -7.72 0.11
N PHE A 33 -3.24 -6.99 0.30
CA PHE A 33 -4.52 -7.56 0.74
C PHE A 33 -5.39 -7.92 -0.47
N LEU A 34 -6.01 -9.08 -0.40
CA LEU A 34 -6.98 -9.58 -1.37
C LEU A 34 -8.29 -9.83 -0.65
N GLU A 35 -9.40 -9.37 -1.21
CA GLU A 35 -10.72 -9.74 -0.76
C GLU A 35 -11.23 -10.95 -1.53
N LEU A 36 -11.77 -11.93 -0.82
CA LEU A 36 -12.38 -13.11 -1.42
C LEU A 36 -13.89 -13.04 -1.24
N ASN A 37 -14.62 -12.84 -2.33
CA ASN A 37 -16.08 -12.83 -2.35
C ASN A 37 -16.62 -14.07 -3.06
N GLN A 38 -17.65 -14.72 -2.50
CA GLN A 38 -18.34 -15.84 -3.13
C GLN A 38 -19.63 -15.35 -3.80
N VAL A 39 -19.72 -15.49 -5.11
CA VAL A 39 -20.91 -15.10 -5.90
C VAL A 39 -21.24 -16.24 -6.87
N ASP A 40 -22.46 -16.76 -6.82
CA ASP A 40 -22.98 -17.77 -7.76
C ASP A 40 -22.04 -18.97 -7.97
N ASN A 41 -21.55 -19.51 -6.85
CA ASN A 41 -20.62 -20.65 -6.84
C ASN A 41 -19.23 -20.38 -7.47
N LYS A 42 -18.89 -19.10 -7.64
CA LYS A 42 -17.57 -18.62 -8.07
C LYS A 42 -16.92 -17.85 -6.92
N PHE A 43 -15.60 -17.90 -6.87
CA PHE A 43 -14.81 -17.01 -6.05
C PHE A 43 -14.30 -15.86 -6.91
N ILE A 44 -14.54 -14.63 -6.44
CA ILE A 44 -14.00 -13.40 -7.01
C ILE A 44 -12.93 -12.91 -6.04
N LEU A 45 -11.71 -12.78 -6.53
CA LEU A 45 -10.59 -12.19 -5.82
C LEU A 45 -10.45 -10.74 -6.28
N THR A 46 -10.63 -9.80 -5.36
CA THR A 46 -10.46 -8.37 -5.62
C THR A 46 -9.20 -7.87 -4.93
N VAL A 47 -8.37 -7.13 -5.66
CA VAL A 47 -7.19 -6.47 -5.09
C VAL A 47 -7.64 -5.31 -4.21
N ILE A 48 -7.28 -5.33 -2.93
CA ILE A 48 -7.43 -4.16 -2.06
C ILE A 48 -6.07 -3.45 -2.05
N PRO A 49 -5.94 -2.28 -2.69
CA PRO A 49 -4.71 -1.52 -2.62
C PRO A 49 -4.40 -1.19 -1.16
N LYS A 50 -3.19 -1.58 -0.70
CA LYS A 50 -2.75 -1.55 0.70
C LYS A 50 -2.82 -0.17 1.34
N ASN A 51 -2.91 0.87 0.52
CA ASN A 51 -3.44 2.19 0.82
C ASN A 51 -3.97 2.70 -0.52
N SER A 52 -5.04 3.49 -0.57
CA SER A 52 -5.16 4.49 -1.65
C SER A 52 -3.77 5.12 -1.74
N PRO A 53 -3.08 5.09 -2.90
CA PRO A 53 -1.71 5.59 -2.97
C PRO A 53 -1.73 6.93 -2.27
N LYS A 54 -1.00 7.07 -1.14
CA LYS A 54 -0.92 8.36 -0.45
C LYS A 54 -0.48 9.30 -1.56
N LYS A 55 -1.42 10.12 -2.04
CA LYS A 55 -1.21 10.91 -3.23
C LYS A 55 0.07 11.67 -2.93
N ARG A 56 1.12 11.46 -3.74
CA ARG A 56 2.30 12.30 -3.64
C ARG A 56 1.80 13.69 -4.00
N LEU A 57 1.65 14.52 -2.97
CA LEU A 57 1.25 15.90 -3.17
C LEU A 57 2.44 16.62 -3.79
N THR A 58 2.16 17.42 -4.80
CA THR A 58 3.10 18.41 -5.32
C THR A 58 3.34 19.50 -4.27
N LEU A 59 4.38 20.32 -4.47
CA LEU A 59 4.63 21.47 -3.59
C LEU A 59 3.40 22.39 -3.53
N ASP A 60 2.76 22.65 -4.66
CA ASP A 60 1.57 23.51 -4.74
C ASP A 60 0.40 22.94 -3.93
N GLU A 61 0.17 21.63 -4.03
CA GLU A 61 -0.87 20.94 -3.26
C GLU A 61 -0.57 20.91 -1.75
N HIS A 62 0.71 20.84 -1.39
CA HIS A 62 1.12 21.02 -0.01
C HIS A 62 0.82 22.45 0.44
N LEU A 63 1.21 23.48 -0.30
CA LEU A 63 1.03 24.87 0.10
C LEU A 63 -0.45 25.31 0.19
N GLN A 64 -1.35 24.68 -0.57
CA GLN A 64 -2.80 24.92 -0.46
C GLN A 64 -3.45 24.31 0.78
N ASN A 65 -2.75 23.45 1.51
CA ASN A 65 -3.27 22.87 2.74
C ASN A 65 -3.15 23.91 3.88
N GLU A 66 -4.25 24.53 4.27
CA GLU A 66 -4.28 25.56 5.32
C GLU A 66 -4.17 24.99 6.76
N ASN A 67 -4.15 23.66 6.92
CA ASN A 67 -4.12 22.99 8.23
C ASN A 67 -2.72 22.71 8.79
N TYR A 68 -1.68 23.42 8.34
CA TYR A 68 -0.38 23.29 8.98
C TYR A 68 -0.40 23.89 10.37
N GLN A 69 0.06 23.11 11.35
CA GLN A 69 0.30 23.62 12.68
C GLN A 69 1.55 24.49 12.67
N VAL A 70 1.44 25.68 13.22
CA VAL A 70 2.59 26.54 13.49
C VAL A 70 3.39 25.90 14.62
N LEU A 71 4.68 25.65 14.37
CA LEU A 71 5.63 25.21 15.39
C LEU A 71 6.09 26.44 16.18
N ASN A 72 5.40 26.74 17.27
CA ASN A 72 5.67 27.93 18.09
C ASN A 72 6.97 27.83 18.88
N ASP A 73 7.54 26.63 19.01
CA ASP A 73 8.73 26.29 19.78
C ASP A 73 10.00 26.25 18.92
N TRP A 74 9.90 26.57 17.62
CA TRP A 74 11.03 26.52 16.70
C TRP A 74 12.18 27.47 17.09
N ASP A 75 11.86 28.61 17.69
CA ASP A 75 12.86 29.58 18.14
C ASP A 75 13.43 29.26 19.53
N ASP A 76 12.82 28.30 20.25
CA ASP A 76 13.22 27.92 21.61
C ASP A 76 14.28 26.80 21.61
N PHE A 77 14.65 26.26 20.43
CA PHE A 77 15.63 25.20 20.36
C PHE A 77 17.02 25.72 20.78
N PRO A 78 17.73 24.98 21.65
CA PRO A 78 19.08 25.36 22.04
C PRO A 78 20.01 25.29 20.82
N ILE A 79 20.95 26.23 20.73
CA ILE A 79 22.01 26.19 19.73
C ILE A 79 22.89 24.97 20.04
N VAL A 80 22.77 23.94 19.21
CA VAL A 80 23.55 22.68 19.32
C VAL A 80 24.73 22.63 18.34
N GLY A 81 24.89 23.65 17.50
CA GLY A 81 25.97 23.75 16.51
C GLY A 81 27.18 24.54 17.01
N GLU A 82 28.38 24.13 16.57
CA GLU A 82 29.65 24.87 16.75
C GLU A 82 29.90 25.85 15.59
N GLU A 83 28.85 26.46 15.05
CA GLU A 83 29.03 27.42 13.97
C GLU A 83 29.77 28.65 14.51
N LEU A 84 30.93 28.93 13.91
CA LEU A 84 31.73 30.12 14.22
C LEU A 84 30.99 31.33 13.63
N ILE A 85 30.54 32.24 14.51
CA ILE A 85 29.97 33.55 14.15
C ILE A 85 31.05 34.49 13.62
#